data_AF-C7XV86-F1
#
_entry.id   AF-C7XV86-F1
#
_cell.length_a   1.000
_cell.length_b   1.000
_cell.length_c   1.000
_cell.angle_alpha   90.00
_cell.angle_beta   90.00
_cell.angle_gamma   90.00
#
_symmetry.space_group_name_H-M   'P 1'
#
loop_
_entity.id
_entity.type
_entity.pdbx_description
1 polymer ?
#
loop_
_entity_poly.entity_id
_entity_poly.type
_entity_poly.pdbx_seq_one_letter_code
_entity_poly.pdbx_strand_id
1 'polypeptide(L)'
;MDEVPVQGKVQARTISLTASWAFFAFSIVINSMGNVLTLVTSSHVHPHFLGSAYWTAAENNLGIAVLGNNSMTLFWAFMVLGMLTSVLNAILMHKWDWRRIGGNFIFMLPFSIFIQ
;
A
#
# COMPACT_ATOMS: atom_id res chain seq x y z
N MET A 1 5.40 10.80 40.20
CA MET A 1 4.14 10.20 39.73
C MET A 1 4.21 10.26 38.22
N ASP A 2 4.65 9.17 37.60
CA ASP A 2 4.77 9.12 36.15
C ASP A 2 3.38 9.14 35.54
N GLU A 3 3.11 10.13 34.68
CA GLU A 3 1.85 10.21 33.96
C GLU A 3 1.69 8.95 33.11
N VAL A 4 0.78 8.06 33.51
CA VAL A 4 0.37 6.92 32.71
C VAL A 4 -0.21 7.49 31.40
N PRO A 5 0.36 7.17 30.23
CA PRO A 5 -0.10 7.75 28.97
C PRO A 5 -1.53 7.28 28.70
N VAL A 6 -2.48 8.22 28.80
CA VAL A 6 -3.87 8.02 28.42
C VAL A 6 -3.92 7.70 26.92
N GLN A 7 -4.23 6.43 26.60
CA GLN A 7 -4.44 6.01 25.21
C GLN A 7 -5.52 6.88 24.58
N GLY A 8 -5.15 7.68 23.57
CA GLY A 8 -6.09 8.50 22.81
C GLY A 8 -5.70 9.95 22.55
N LYS A 9 -4.59 10.47 23.12
CA LYS A 9 -4.07 11.77 22.67
C LYS A 9 -3.42 11.61 21.30
N VAL A 10 -4.02 12.22 20.27
CA VAL A 10 -3.38 12.42 18.97
C VAL A 10 -2.07 13.16 19.22
N GLN A 11 -0.96 12.47 19.03
CA GLN A 11 0.37 13.01 19.27
C GLN A 11 0.53 14.29 18.45
N ALA A 12 0.99 15.37 19.09
CA ALA A 12 1.21 16.63 18.40
C ALA A 12 2.15 16.39 17.20
N ARG A 13 1.82 16.96 16.03
CA ARG A 13 2.61 16.76 14.81
C ARG A 13 4.06 17.22 15.07
N THR A 14 5.00 16.27 15.03
CA THR A 14 6.43 16.55 15.23
C THR A 14 7.09 17.16 13.99
N ILE A 15 6.49 16.97 12.81
CA ILE A 15 7.02 17.44 11.52
C ILE A 15 6.06 18.43 10.85
N SER A 16 6.62 19.37 10.09
CA SER A 16 5.84 20.34 9.32
C SER A 16 5.00 19.64 8.24
N LEU A 17 3.92 20.29 7.81
CA LEU A 17 3.06 19.76 6.75
C LEU A 17 3.85 19.57 5.44
N THR A 18 4.72 20.51 5.11
CA THR A 18 5.60 20.43 3.93
C THR A 18 6.53 19.23 4.01
N ALA A 19 7.18 19.01 5.16
CA ALA A 19 8.03 17.84 5.36
C ALA A 19 7.24 16.53 5.26
N SER A 20 6.02 16.49 5.80
CA SER A 20 5.14 15.32 5.71
C SER A 20 4.81 14.95 4.26
N TRP A 21 4.45 15.94 3.43
CA TRP A 21 4.18 15.71 2.02
C TRP A 21 5.42 15.35 1.22
N ALA A 22 6.58 15.95 1.53
CA ALA A 22 7.85 15.59 0.90
C ALA A 22 8.22 14.13 1.20
N PHE A 23 8.12 13.70 2.46
CA PHE A 23 8.37 12.32 2.84
C PHE A 23 7.35 11.35 2.26
N PHE A 24 6.08 11.77 2.14
CA PHE A 24 5.06 10.97 1.47
C PHE A 24 5.38 10.78 -0.02
N ALA A 25 5.73 11.85 -0.74
CA ALA A 25 6.11 11.73 -2.15
C ALA A 25 7.36 10.86 -2.34
N PHE A 26 8.37 11.05 -1.49
CA PHE A 26 9.59 10.25 -1.51
C PHE A 26 9.31 8.77 -1.19
N SER A 27 8.44 8.49 -0.22
CA SER A 27 8.10 7.12 0.15
C SER A 27 7.36 6.39 -0.97
N ILE A 28 6.48 7.06 -1.71
CA ILE A 28 5.82 6.47 -2.88
C ILE A 28 6.86 5.98 -3.90
N VAL A 29 7.85 6.83 -4.24
CA VAL A 29 8.88 6.49 -5.24
C VAL A 29 9.72 5.30 -4.79
N ILE A 30 10.27 5.35 -3.56
CA ILE A 30 11.14 4.26 -3.08
C ILE A 30 10.34 2.96 -2.91
N ASN A 31 9.11 3.04 -2.42
CA ASN A 31 8.27 1.87 -2.21
C ASN A 31 7.85 1.23 -3.53
N SER A 32 7.43 2.02 -4.52
CA SER A 32 7.08 1.48 -5.85
C SER A 32 8.31 0.85 -6.52
N MET A 33 9.47 1.50 -6.47
CA MET A 33 10.71 0.96 -7.03
C MET A 33 11.06 -0.41 -6.45
N GLY A 34 10.99 -0.58 -5.12
CA GLY A 34 11.27 -1.88 -4.49
C GLY A 34 10.28 -2.97 -4.91
N ASN A 35 9.01 -2.60 -5.11
CA ASN A 35 7.98 -3.52 -5.57
C ASN A 35 8.14 -3.90 -7.05
N VAL A 36 8.43 -2.94 -7.93
CA VAL A 36 8.72 -3.18 -9.35
C VAL A 36 9.97 -4.05 -9.50
N LEU A 37 11.04 -3.76 -8.75
CA LEU A 37 12.24 -4.59 -8.75
C LEU A 37 11.91 -6.04 -8.38
N THR A 38 11.02 -6.25 -7.40
CA THR A 38 10.58 -7.59 -7.03
C THR A 38 9.79 -8.26 -8.15
N LEU A 39 8.86 -7.55 -8.80
CA LEU A 39 8.11 -8.08 -9.95
C LEU A 39 9.03 -8.51 -11.08
N VAL A 40 9.93 -7.64 -11.51
CA VAL A 40 10.88 -7.93 -12.60
C VAL A 40 11.83 -9.06 -12.22
N THR A 41 12.32 -9.08 -10.98
CA THR A 41 13.25 -10.15 -10.57
C THR A 41 12.50 -11.48 -10.45
N SER A 42 11.26 -11.48 -9.95
CA SER A 42 10.42 -12.67 -9.87
C SER A 42 10.07 -13.26 -11.23
N SER A 43 9.98 -12.45 -12.29
CA SER A 43 9.74 -12.95 -13.65
C SER A 43 10.98 -13.54 -14.32
N HIS A 44 12.18 -13.21 -13.83
CA HIS A 44 13.46 -13.63 -14.44
C HIS A 44 14.25 -14.66 -13.60
N VAL A 45 13.96 -14.79 -12.30
CA VAL A 45 14.68 -15.68 -11.38
C VAL A 45 13.75 -16.80 -10.92
N HIS A 46 14.23 -18.04 -10.99
CA HIS A 46 13.53 -19.22 -10.45
C HIS A 46 14.12 -19.62 -9.10
N PRO A 47 13.30 -19.87 -8.06
CA PRO A 47 11.83 -19.83 -8.08
C PRO A 47 11.29 -18.39 -8.14
N HIS A 48 10.09 -18.21 -8.68
CA HIS A 48 9.42 -16.91 -8.90
C HIS A 48 9.08 -16.12 -7.61
N PHE A 49 9.74 -16.40 -6.49
CA PHE A 49 9.38 -15.89 -5.17
C PHE A 49 10.61 -15.29 -4.50
N LEU A 50 10.68 -13.96 -4.50
CA LEU A 50 11.64 -13.21 -3.69
C LEU A 50 10.92 -12.54 -2.53
N GLY A 51 11.40 -12.81 -1.32
CA GLY A 51 10.63 -12.77 -0.09
C GLY A 51 10.21 -11.42 0.48
N SER A 52 10.35 -10.30 -0.24
CA SER A 52 9.96 -8.97 0.29
C SER A 52 8.73 -8.35 -0.39
N ALA A 53 8.17 -8.95 -1.45
CA ALA A 53 6.90 -8.49 -2.01
C ALA A 53 5.97 -9.65 -2.41
N TYR A 54 5.80 -10.63 -1.51
CA TYR A 54 4.81 -11.70 -1.68
C TYR A 54 3.41 -11.14 -1.98
N TRP A 55 3.06 -10.04 -1.30
CA TRP A 55 1.82 -9.31 -1.55
C TRP A 55 1.71 -8.88 -3.02
N THR A 56 2.71 -8.16 -3.51
CA THR A 56 2.76 -7.64 -4.89
C THR A 56 2.80 -8.72 -5.96
N ALA A 57 3.60 -9.77 -5.75
CA ALA A 57 3.67 -10.89 -6.69
C ALA A 57 2.36 -11.68 -6.73
N ALA A 58 1.73 -11.92 -5.57
CA ALA A 58 0.43 -12.57 -5.49
C ALA A 58 -0.66 -11.73 -6.15
N GLU A 59 -0.63 -10.42 -5.94
CA GLU A 59 -1.60 -9.48 -6.51
C GLU A 59 -1.46 -9.35 -8.03
N ASN A 60 -0.25 -9.39 -8.56
CA ASN A 60 -0.01 -9.47 -10.01
C ASN A 60 -0.58 -10.75 -10.62
N ASN A 61 -0.27 -11.91 -10.02
CA ASN A 61 -0.78 -13.20 -10.51
C ASN A 61 -2.30 -13.30 -10.40
N LEU A 62 -2.87 -12.82 -9.29
CA LEU A 62 -4.32 -12.76 -9.08
C LEU A 62 -4.98 -11.80 -10.06
N GLY A 63 -4.37 -10.63 -10.29
CA GLY A 63 -4.79 -9.66 -11.30
C GLY A 63 -4.86 -10.31 -12.68
N ILE A 64 -3.79 -10.98 -13.11
CA ILE A 64 -3.76 -11.68 -14.41
C ILE A 64 -4.85 -12.75 -14.49
N ALA A 65 -5.07 -13.50 -13.41
CA ALA A 65 -6.08 -14.56 -13.37
C ALA A 65 -7.53 -14.04 -13.41
N VAL A 66 -7.80 -12.90 -12.77
CA VAL A 66 -9.18 -12.39 -12.59
C VAL A 66 -9.55 -11.30 -13.60
N LEU A 67 -8.60 -10.42 -13.95
CA LEU A 67 -8.81 -9.25 -14.81
C LEU A 67 -8.22 -9.45 -16.22
N GLY A 68 -7.52 -10.57 -16.46
CA GLY A 68 -6.82 -10.85 -17.71
C GLY A 68 -5.44 -10.20 -17.78
N ASN A 69 -4.75 -10.34 -18.91
CA ASN A 69 -3.41 -9.78 -19.10
C ASN A 69 -3.50 -8.46 -19.90
N ASN A 70 -3.78 -7.35 -19.22
CA ASN A 70 -3.78 -6.01 -19.82
C ASN A 70 -2.84 -5.05 -19.06
N SER A 71 -2.49 -3.93 -19.68
CA SER A 71 -1.57 -2.93 -19.12
C SER A 71 -2.08 -2.21 -17.86
N MET A 72 -3.35 -2.41 -17.48
CA MET A 72 -3.96 -1.82 -16.29
C MET A 72 -4.29 -2.87 -15.23
N THR A 73 -3.90 -4.12 -15.45
CA THR A 73 -4.29 -5.25 -14.59
C THR A 73 -3.73 -5.07 -13.19
N LEU A 74 -2.45 -4.72 -13.10
CA LEU A 74 -1.78 -4.49 -11.84
C LEU A 74 -2.33 -3.24 -11.13
N PHE A 75 -2.69 -2.20 -11.89
CA PHE A 75 -3.33 -1.00 -11.35
C PHE A 75 -4.62 -1.38 -10.63
N TRP A 76 -5.51 -2.07 -11.33
CA TRP A 76 -6.82 -2.44 -10.82
C TRP A 76 -6.75 -3.51 -9.73
N ALA A 77 -5.79 -4.45 -9.81
CA ALA A 77 -5.57 -5.44 -8.76
C ALA A 77 -5.27 -4.74 -7.42
N PHE A 78 -4.26 -3.87 -7.40
CA PHE A 78 -3.89 -3.11 -6.21
C PHE A 78 -4.98 -2.14 -5.75
N MET A 79 -5.60 -1.40 -6.67
CA MET A 79 -6.64 -0.44 -6.30
C MET A 79 -7.86 -1.13 -5.69
N VAL A 80 -8.32 -2.24 -6.27
CA VAL A 80 -9.52 -2.93 -5.81
C VAL A 80 -9.23 -3.71 -4.54
N LEU A 81 -8.26 -4.64 -4.55
CA LEU A 81 -7.98 -5.47 -3.38
C LEU A 81 -7.43 -4.65 -2.22
N GLY A 82 -6.64 -3.63 -2.51
CA GLY A 82 -6.16 -2.71 -1.53
C GLY A 82 -7.27 -1.94 -0.80
N MET A 83 -8.23 -1.40 -1.55
CA MET A 83 -9.39 -0.74 -0.96
C MET A 83 -10.33 -1.71 -0.25
N LEU A 84 -10.53 -2.92 -0.79
CA LEU A 84 -11.29 -3.98 -0.12
C LEU A 84 -10.63 -4.37 1.21
N THR A 85 -9.31 -4.49 1.24
CA THR A 85 -8.56 -4.79 2.47
C THR A 85 -8.72 -3.68 3.50
N SER A 86 -8.69 -2.41 3.06
CA SER A 86 -8.93 -1.24 3.93
C SER A 86 -10.33 -1.24 4.56
N VAL A 87 -11.36 -1.54 3.75
CA VAL A 87 -12.75 -1.65 4.20
C VAL A 87 -12.93 -2.85 5.13
N LEU A 88 -12.41 -4.01 4.75
CA LEU A 88 -12.47 -5.23 5.57
C LEU A 88 -11.79 -5.01 6.92
N ASN A 89 -10.64 -4.33 6.94
CA ASN A 89 -9.98 -3.95 8.18
C ASN A 89 -10.86 -3.05 9.06
N ALA A 90 -11.60 -2.09 8.49
CA ALA A 90 -12.53 -1.26 9.25
C ALA A 90 -13.69 -2.09 9.86
N ILE A 91 -14.21 -3.06 9.11
CA ILE A 91 -15.24 -4.00 9.57
C ILE A 91 -14.71 -4.87 10.71
N LEU A 92 -13.56 -5.54 10.51
CA LEU A 92 -12.96 -6.46 11.50
C LEU A 92 -12.60 -5.74 12.80
N MET A 93 -12.08 -4.52 12.71
CA MET A 93 -11.77 -3.71 13.89
C MET A 93 -13.02 -3.13 14.57
N HIS A 94 -14.22 -3.33 14.01
CA HIS A 94 -15.48 -2.71 14.44
C HIS A 94 -15.37 -1.19 14.61
N LYS A 95 -14.47 -0.56 13.83
CA LYS A 95 -14.14 0.86 13.92
C LYS A 95 -14.04 1.41 12.52
N TRP A 96 -15.08 2.14 12.15
CA TRP A 96 -15.14 2.79 10.86
C TRP A 96 -14.39 4.12 10.90
N ASP A 97 -13.16 4.13 10.37
CA ASP A 97 -12.31 5.32 10.30
C ASP A 97 -12.13 5.79 8.85
N TRP A 98 -12.92 6.80 8.48
CA TRP A 98 -12.86 7.44 7.16
C TRP A 98 -11.51 8.10 6.87
N ARG A 99 -10.77 8.57 7.89
CA ARG A 99 -9.44 9.16 7.69
C ARG A 99 -8.44 8.09 7.30
N ARG A 100 -8.53 6.90 7.89
CA ARG A 100 -7.67 5.76 7.54
C ARG A 100 -8.01 5.20 6.15
N ILE A 101 -9.29 5.05 5.83
CA ILE A 101 -9.74 4.60 4.51
C ILE A 101 -9.31 5.60 3.42
N GLY A 102 -9.55 6.90 3.64
CA GLY A 102 -9.14 7.95 2.72
C GLY A 102 -7.61 8.06 2.59
N GLY A 103 -6.87 7.91 3.69
CA GLY A 103 -5.40 7.85 3.66
C GLY A 103 -4.86 6.69 2.84
N ASN A 104 -5.45 5.49 2.99
CA ASN A 104 -5.11 4.32 2.17
C ASN A 104 -5.37 4.58 0.69
N PHE A 105 -6.50 5.22 0.35
CA PHE A 105 -6.79 5.58 -1.04
C PHE A 105 -5.77 6.58 -1.61
N ILE A 106 -5.45 7.65 -0.86
CA ILE A 106 -4.46 8.66 -1.27
C ILE A 106 -3.07 8.05 -1.46
N PHE A 107 -2.73 7.02 -0.67
CA PHE A 107 -1.50 6.25 -0.86
C PHE A 107 -1.57 5.34 -2.09
N MET A 108 -2.66 4.57 -2.24
CA MET A 108 -2.78 3.55 -3.28
C MET A 108 -2.82 4.13 -4.68
N LEU A 109 -3.55 5.22 -4.89
CA LEU A 109 -3.69 5.80 -6.23
C LEU A 109 -2.34 6.12 -6.90
N PRO A 110 -1.43 6.91 -6.29
CA PRO A 110 -0.12 7.14 -6.88
C PRO A 110 0.75 5.87 -6.89
N PHE A 111 0.74 5.08 -5.82
CA PHE A 111 1.53 3.85 -5.74
C PHE A 111 1.21 2.87 -6.89
N SER A 112 -0.08 2.63 -7.15
CA SER A 112 -0.57 1.75 -8.21
C SER A 112 -0.25 2.30 -9.61
N ILE A 113 -0.07 3.60 -9.78
CA ILE A 113 0.38 4.17 -11.06
C ILE A 113 1.88 3.88 -11.25
N PHE A 114 2.69 4.02 -10.20
CA PHE A 114 4.15 3.83 -10.29
C PHE A 114 4.60 2.38 -10.38
N ILE A 115 3.75 1.40 -10.05
CA ILE A 115 4.12 -0.02 -9.99
C ILE A 115 3.91 -0.78 -11.31
N GLN A 116 3.35 -0.13 -12.34
CA GLN A 116 3.12 -0.75 -13.65
C GLN A 116 4.41 -1.23 -14.31
#